data_AF-A0A6G0VJF0-F1
#
_entry.id   AF-A0A6G0VJF0-F1
#
_cell.length_a   1.000
_cell.length_b   1.000
_cell.length_c   1.000
_cell.angle_alpha   90.00
_cell.angle_beta   90.00
_cell.angle_gamma   90.00
#
_symmetry.space_group_name_H-M   'P 1'
#
loop_
_entity.id
_entity.type
_entity.pdbx_description
1 polymer ?
#
loop_
_entity_poly.entity_id
_entity_poly.type
_entity_poly.pdbx_seq_one_letter_code
_entity_poly.pdbx_strand_id
1 'polypeptide(L)'
;MLKLCRNTLGDWKTIYDRNDKAILWKYFEELVSYQDRIGLHSGTKIRSRHISCHKEKMKVRLAAQTFSMSVANALTFCSTTLNLKQFNNSETTITFCKTINNIFDFLNTRNFLSKSEYQKPLKSSDEGKIKLFIKDSIQYIQSLKCESNNKEKILLVKSQRKTGFLGFIICLQSVHNILDDIIKPPGTLDFLLTYKLSQDHLEMFFSAIRARGGFNNNPTAAQFESSYKRLLVHTELMVSSGANCLPLDLTTILTVNSTNKTKTEDTITNIYIDMLCAEDNSLLENDLINDINIVDTVYITNVVEYISGFIVRKVQRIMVCDTCLLL
;
A
#
# COMPACT_ATOMS: atom_id res chain seq x y z
N MET A 1 3.27 -7.04 -8.58
CA MET A 1 4.33 -7.80 -7.85
C MET A 1 3.86 -8.21 -6.46
N LEU A 2 3.54 -7.27 -5.57
CA LEU A 2 3.17 -7.53 -4.17
C LEU A 2 2.07 -8.59 -3.98
N LYS A 3 1.03 -8.57 -4.83
CA LYS A 3 -0.04 -9.59 -4.85
C LYS A 3 0.50 -11.00 -5.01
N LEU A 4 1.47 -11.19 -5.90
CA LEU A 4 2.06 -12.50 -6.17
C LEU A 4 2.88 -12.96 -4.98
N CYS A 5 3.68 -12.08 -4.36
CA CYS A 5 4.40 -12.42 -3.12
C CYS A 5 3.44 -12.85 -2.01
N ARG A 6 2.32 -12.13 -1.82
CA ARG A 6 1.28 -12.48 -0.84
C ARG A 6 0.65 -13.83 -1.16
N ASN A 7 0.29 -14.07 -2.42
CA ASN A 7 -0.31 -15.33 -2.84
C ASN A 7 0.68 -16.50 -2.71
N THR A 8 1.97 -16.29 -2.98
CA THR A 8 3.02 -17.31 -2.80
C THR A 8 3.16 -17.70 -1.33
N LEU A 9 3.32 -16.73 -0.42
CA LEU A 9 3.44 -17.03 1.01
C LEU A 9 2.12 -17.60 1.58
N GLY A 10 0.97 -17.07 1.15
CA GLY A 10 -0.35 -17.54 1.61
C GLY A 10 -0.67 -18.97 1.16
N ASP A 11 -0.30 -19.36 -0.06
CA ASP A 11 -0.57 -20.71 -0.58
C ASP A 11 0.49 -21.73 -0.13
N TRP A 12 1.78 -21.38 -0.11
CA TRP A 12 2.85 -22.29 0.32
C TRP A 12 3.02 -22.36 1.84
N LYS A 13 2.48 -21.39 2.57
CA LYS A 13 2.55 -21.21 4.02
C LYS A 13 3.95 -21.00 4.61
N THR A 14 4.99 -21.51 3.97
CA THR A 14 6.38 -21.44 4.41
C THR A 14 7.31 -21.04 3.26
N ILE A 15 8.15 -20.05 3.52
CA ILE A 15 9.30 -19.65 2.69
C ILE A 15 10.53 -19.66 3.62
N TYR A 16 11.75 -19.67 3.10
CA TYR A 16 12.97 -19.63 3.91
C TYR A 16 13.83 -18.44 3.55
N ASP A 17 14.48 -17.86 4.55
CA ASP A 17 15.49 -16.81 4.38
C ASP A 17 16.85 -17.40 3.98
N ARG A 18 17.86 -16.55 3.75
CA ARG A 18 19.25 -16.93 3.42
C ARG A 18 19.81 -17.99 4.38
N ASN A 19 19.52 -17.81 5.67
CA ASN A 19 19.97 -18.66 6.78
C ASN A 19 19.07 -19.88 7.03
N ASP A 20 18.21 -20.24 6.07
CA ASP A 20 17.31 -21.40 6.16
C ASP A 20 16.30 -21.35 7.31
N LYS A 21 16.11 -20.17 7.91
CA LYS A 21 15.06 -19.89 8.89
C LYS A 21 13.72 -19.70 8.17
N ALA A 22 12.66 -20.26 8.73
CA ALA A 22 11.33 -20.25 8.15
C ALA A 22 10.64 -18.88 8.28
N ILE A 23 9.94 -18.48 7.22
CA ILE A 23 9.01 -17.36 7.12
C ILE A 23 7.63 -17.98 7.01
N LEU A 24 6.80 -17.80 8.02
CA LEU A 24 5.55 -18.55 8.19
C LEU A 24 4.33 -17.65 8.03
N TRP A 25 3.39 -18.09 7.20
CA TRP A 25 2.09 -17.43 7.07
C TRP A 25 1.24 -17.56 8.35
N LYS A 26 1.48 -18.61 9.14
CA LYS A 26 0.83 -18.89 10.41
C LYS A 26 0.80 -17.68 11.36
N TYR A 27 1.88 -16.90 11.44
CA TYR A 27 1.92 -15.74 12.32
C TYR A 27 0.91 -14.64 11.95
N PHE A 28 0.55 -14.51 10.67
CA PHE A 28 -0.49 -13.57 10.25
C PHE A 28 -1.88 -14.08 10.66
N GLU A 29 -2.10 -15.39 10.57
CA GLU A 29 -3.35 -16.05 10.99
C GLU A 29 -3.55 -15.92 12.50
N GLU A 30 -2.49 -16.20 13.29
CA GLU A 30 -2.50 -16.06 14.75
C GLU A 30 -2.69 -14.60 15.18
N LEU A 31 -2.05 -13.63 14.51
CA LEU A 31 -2.25 -12.22 14.82
C LEU A 31 -3.71 -11.81 14.64
N VAL A 32 -4.33 -12.19 13.53
CA VAL A 32 -5.74 -11.87 13.27
C VAL A 32 -6.63 -12.57 14.29
N SER A 33 -6.42 -13.86 14.56
CA SER A 33 -7.21 -14.60 15.55
C SER A 33 -7.09 -14.00 16.96
N TYR A 34 -5.90 -13.53 17.34
CA TYR A 34 -5.68 -12.91 18.65
C TYR A 34 -6.38 -11.55 18.75
N GLN A 35 -6.31 -10.72 17.71
CA GLN A 35 -7.02 -9.44 17.65
C GLN A 35 -8.54 -9.62 17.65
N ASP A 36 -9.05 -10.56 16.84
CA ASP A 36 -10.49 -10.83 16.73
C ASP A 36 -11.04 -11.37 18.07
N ARG A 37 -10.23 -12.14 18.83
CA ARG A 37 -10.59 -12.63 20.17
C ARG A 37 -10.69 -11.50 21.20
N ILE A 38 -9.78 -10.53 21.16
CA ILE A 38 -9.74 -9.44 22.15
C ILE A 38 -10.71 -8.31 21.77
N GLY A 39 -11.03 -8.15 20.48
CA GLY A 39 -11.82 -7.04 19.95
C GLY A 39 -11.00 -5.77 19.68
N LEU A 40 -9.76 -5.69 20.18
CA LEU A 40 -8.82 -4.59 19.93
C LEU A 40 -7.72 -4.98 18.95
N HIS A 41 -7.32 -4.02 18.11
CA HIS A 41 -6.47 -4.27 16.94
C HIS A 41 -5.15 -3.49 17.00
N SER A 42 -4.05 -4.17 17.31
CA SER A 42 -2.69 -3.61 17.21
C SER A 42 -2.26 -3.39 15.75
N GLY A 43 -2.57 -4.35 14.87
CA GLY A 43 -2.48 -4.23 13.42
C GLY A 43 -3.74 -3.55 12.87
N THR A 44 -3.78 -2.22 12.92
CA THR A 44 -4.98 -1.40 12.64
C THR A 44 -5.85 -1.83 11.45
N LYS A 45 -5.25 -2.30 10.34
CA LYS A 45 -5.94 -2.61 9.08
C LYS A 45 -6.08 -4.10 8.75
N ILE A 46 -5.24 -4.98 9.32
CA ILE A 46 -5.30 -6.41 8.99
C ILE A 46 -6.53 -7.05 9.65
N ARG A 47 -7.24 -7.90 8.91
CA ARG A 47 -8.51 -8.55 9.31
C ARG A 47 -8.58 -9.94 8.71
N SER A 48 -9.55 -10.75 9.15
CA SER A 48 -9.84 -12.09 8.61
C SER A 48 -9.97 -12.13 7.07
N ARG A 49 -10.47 -11.06 6.44
CA ARG A 49 -10.52 -10.89 4.97
C ARG A 49 -9.14 -10.96 4.27
N HIS A 50 -8.07 -10.55 4.96
CA HIS A 50 -6.71 -10.55 4.44
C HIS A 50 -6.11 -11.97 4.40
N ILE A 51 -6.49 -12.80 5.37
CA ILE A 51 -6.09 -14.19 5.47
C ILE A 51 -6.83 -15.02 4.42
N SER A 52 -8.16 -14.91 4.40
CA SER A 52 -9.07 -15.61 3.48
C SER A 52 -9.14 -14.95 2.09
N CYS A 53 -7.99 -14.61 1.52
CA CYS A 53 -7.92 -13.78 0.31
C CYS A 53 -8.26 -14.52 -1.00
N HIS A 54 -8.72 -15.77 -0.96
CA HIS A 54 -8.94 -16.59 -2.17
C HIS A 54 -9.88 -15.96 -3.20
N LYS A 55 -10.94 -15.28 -2.75
CA LYS A 55 -11.90 -14.58 -3.62
C LYS A 55 -11.43 -13.17 -4.02
N GLU A 56 -10.38 -12.65 -3.39
CA GLU A 56 -9.90 -11.26 -3.56
C GLU A 56 -8.39 -11.20 -3.85
N LYS A 57 -7.85 -12.24 -4.49
CA LYS A 57 -6.42 -12.37 -4.83
C LYS A 57 -5.89 -11.17 -5.63
N MET A 58 -6.76 -10.52 -6.41
CA MET A 58 -6.42 -9.39 -7.27
C MET A 58 -6.42 -8.02 -6.57
N LYS A 59 -6.94 -7.92 -5.34
CA LYS A 59 -6.96 -6.66 -4.58
C LYS A 59 -5.57 -6.35 -4.02
N VAL A 60 -4.86 -5.41 -4.65
CA VAL A 60 -3.52 -4.95 -4.23
C VAL A 60 -3.57 -4.37 -2.82
N ARG A 61 -4.65 -3.65 -2.47
CA ARG A 61 -4.86 -3.05 -1.14
C ARG A 61 -4.70 -4.06 -0.01
N LEU A 62 -5.33 -5.23 -0.13
CA LEU A 62 -5.22 -6.29 0.88
C LEU A 62 -3.78 -6.81 0.99
N ALA A 63 -3.10 -7.01 -0.14
CA ALA A 63 -1.70 -7.46 -0.10
C ALA A 63 -0.76 -6.42 0.55
N ALA A 64 -0.98 -5.13 0.29
CA ALA A 64 -0.22 -4.04 0.90
C ALA A 64 -0.49 -3.90 2.40
N GLN A 65 -1.73 -4.09 2.83
CA GLN A 65 -2.09 -4.07 4.26
C GLN A 65 -1.50 -5.26 5.01
N THR A 66 -1.47 -6.45 4.40
CA THR A 66 -0.83 -7.66 4.97
C THR A 66 0.66 -7.46 5.24
N PHE A 67 1.40 -6.94 4.25
CA PHE A 67 2.84 -6.69 4.38
C PHE A 67 3.14 -5.25 4.80
N SER A 68 2.35 -4.69 5.71
CA SER A 68 2.55 -3.31 6.15
C SER A 68 3.48 -3.21 7.36
N MET A 69 4.14 -2.05 7.51
CA MET A 69 4.94 -1.76 8.71
C MET A 69 4.13 -1.92 10.02
N SER A 70 2.83 -1.60 10.00
CA SER A 70 1.96 -1.76 11.17
C SER A 70 1.82 -3.22 11.60
N VAL A 71 1.72 -4.15 10.64
CA VAL A 71 1.65 -5.59 10.92
C VAL A 71 2.99 -6.09 11.45
N ALA A 72 4.11 -5.65 10.86
CA ALA A 72 5.43 -6.01 11.38
C ALA A 72 5.64 -5.52 12.83
N ASN A 73 5.19 -4.31 13.16
CA ASN A 73 5.27 -3.78 14.52
C ASN A 73 4.33 -4.53 15.48
N ALA A 74 3.12 -4.89 15.04
CA ALA A 74 2.19 -5.69 15.82
C ALA A 74 2.76 -7.09 16.15
N LEU A 75 3.37 -7.75 15.16
CA LEU A 75 4.07 -9.03 15.37
C LEU A 75 5.26 -8.87 16.33
N THR A 76 6.03 -7.79 16.19
CA THR A 76 7.13 -7.47 17.11
C THR A 76 6.60 -7.32 18.54
N PHE A 77 5.56 -6.49 18.74
CA PHE A 77 4.93 -6.26 20.04
C PHE A 77 4.43 -7.58 20.68
N CYS A 78 3.77 -8.44 19.90
CA CYS A 78 3.30 -9.74 20.38
C CYS A 78 4.45 -10.69 20.77
N SER A 79 5.56 -10.64 20.02
CA SER A 79 6.73 -11.49 20.26
C SER A 79 7.60 -11.01 21.41
N THR A 80 7.95 -9.72 21.48
CA THR A 80 8.95 -9.19 22.42
C THR A 80 8.35 -8.59 23.68
N THR A 81 7.20 -7.91 23.56
CA THR A 81 6.60 -7.19 24.69
C THR A 81 5.66 -8.09 25.47
N LEU A 82 4.83 -8.87 24.78
CA LEU A 82 3.89 -9.81 25.42
C LEU A 82 4.47 -11.21 25.61
N ASN A 83 5.60 -11.53 24.97
CA ASN A 83 6.25 -12.85 25.01
C ASN A 83 5.28 -14.02 24.79
N LEU A 84 4.36 -13.85 23.84
CA LEU A 84 3.37 -14.87 23.50
C LEU A 84 4.05 -16.06 22.79
N LYS A 85 3.92 -17.26 23.36
CA LYS A 85 4.54 -18.49 22.84
C LYS A 85 4.24 -18.76 21.35
N GLN A 86 3.05 -18.37 20.90
CA GLN A 86 2.58 -18.50 19.51
C GLN A 86 3.45 -17.71 18.51
N PHE A 87 4.03 -16.58 18.93
CA PHE A 87 4.87 -15.73 18.07
C PHE A 87 6.38 -15.96 18.26
N ASN A 88 6.78 -17.00 19.00
CA ASN A 88 8.19 -17.34 19.16
C ASN A 88 8.84 -17.64 17.80
N ASN A 89 10.05 -17.12 17.56
CA ASN A 89 10.76 -17.22 16.27
C ASN A 89 10.07 -16.52 15.09
N SER A 90 9.20 -15.52 15.34
CA SER A 90 8.59 -14.70 14.29
C SER A 90 9.52 -13.66 13.66
N GLU A 91 10.73 -13.49 14.20
CA GLU A 91 11.71 -12.47 13.78
C GLU A 91 11.96 -12.45 12.26
N THR A 92 12.13 -13.63 11.65
CA THR A 92 12.33 -13.77 10.20
C THR A 92 11.12 -13.37 9.37
N THR A 93 9.91 -13.57 9.90
CA THR A 93 8.68 -13.15 9.23
C THR A 93 8.48 -11.64 9.38
N ILE A 94 8.87 -11.07 10.53
CA ILE A 94 8.88 -9.64 10.77
C ILE A 94 9.86 -8.95 9.82
N THR A 95 11.09 -9.45 9.68
CA THR A 95 12.09 -8.88 8.76
C THR A 95 11.61 -8.97 7.32
N PHE A 96 11.06 -10.12 6.89
CA PHE A 96 10.45 -10.26 5.57
C PHE A 96 9.35 -9.23 5.31
N CYS A 97 8.42 -9.07 6.26
CA CYS A 97 7.32 -8.10 6.16
C CYS A 97 7.85 -6.67 6.02
N LYS A 98 8.82 -6.26 6.86
CA LYS A 98 9.45 -4.93 6.80
C LYS A 98 10.17 -4.69 5.47
N THR A 99 10.97 -5.66 5.01
CA THR A 99 11.74 -5.51 3.77
C THR A 99 10.82 -5.39 2.57
N ILE A 100 9.79 -6.24 2.46
CA ILE A 100 8.80 -6.15 1.37
C ILE A 100 8.00 -4.84 1.43
N ASN A 101 7.62 -4.37 2.64
CA ASN A 101 6.97 -3.05 2.81
C ASN A 101 7.86 -1.94 2.24
N ASN A 102 9.12 -1.89 2.67
CA ASN A 102 10.05 -0.82 2.31
C ASN A 102 10.34 -0.82 0.81
N ILE A 103 10.51 -1.99 0.20
CA ILE A 103 10.68 -2.13 -1.26
C ILE A 103 9.44 -1.62 -1.99
N PHE A 104 8.24 -1.97 -1.52
CA PHE A 104 7.00 -1.52 -2.14
C PHE A 104 6.80 -0.01 -2.01
N ASP A 105 7.08 0.56 -0.84
CA ASP A 105 7.04 2.01 -0.58
C ASP A 105 8.03 2.76 -1.48
N PHE A 106 9.26 2.25 -1.60
CA PHE A 106 10.32 2.80 -2.47
C PHE A 106 9.91 2.81 -3.95
N LEU A 107 9.18 1.80 -4.40
CA LEU A 107 8.67 1.72 -5.78
C LEU A 107 7.33 2.46 -5.98
N ASN A 108 6.79 3.11 -4.94
CA ASN A 108 5.49 3.79 -4.97
C ASN A 108 5.54 5.18 -4.30
N THR A 109 6.60 5.96 -4.57
CA THR A 109 6.77 7.30 -4.00
C THR A 109 5.89 8.31 -4.71
N ARG A 110 5.15 9.13 -3.94
CA ARG A 110 4.10 10.04 -4.46
C ARG A 110 4.26 11.50 -4.04
N ASN A 111 4.71 11.75 -2.82
CA ASN A 111 4.63 13.08 -2.20
C ASN A 111 5.89 13.39 -1.38
N PHE A 112 6.36 14.63 -1.50
CA PHE A 112 7.43 15.22 -0.69
C PHE A 112 7.14 15.23 0.81
N LEU A 113 5.88 15.36 1.20
CA LEU A 113 5.43 15.45 2.59
C LEU A 113 5.31 14.09 3.29
N SER A 114 5.73 12.99 2.64
CA SER A 114 5.67 11.69 3.29
C SER A 114 6.62 11.64 4.49
N LYS A 115 6.10 11.11 5.59
CA LYS A 115 6.86 10.91 6.84
C LYS A 115 7.75 9.67 6.78
N SER A 116 7.40 8.70 5.94
CA SER A 116 8.18 7.46 5.76
C SER A 116 9.39 7.74 4.90
N GLU A 117 10.57 7.30 5.32
CA GLU A 117 11.84 7.47 4.61
C GLU A 117 11.76 6.91 3.18
N TYR A 118 11.21 5.71 3.02
CA TYR A 118 11.12 5.01 1.73
C TYR A 118 9.98 5.51 0.84
N GLN A 119 9.11 6.40 1.32
CA GLN A 119 8.04 6.99 0.50
C GLN A 119 8.40 8.39 -0.03
N LYS A 120 9.61 8.88 0.27
CA LYS A 120 10.10 10.18 -0.17
C LYS A 120 10.56 10.14 -1.63
N PRO A 121 10.49 11.27 -2.36
CA PRO A 121 11.02 11.37 -3.71
C PRO A 121 12.52 11.07 -3.74
N LEU A 122 12.97 10.37 -4.77
CA LEU A 122 14.38 9.98 -4.92
C LEU A 122 15.16 11.18 -5.45
N LYS A 123 16.21 11.60 -4.74
CA LYS A 123 17.01 12.79 -5.05
C LYS A 123 18.48 12.43 -5.22
N SER A 124 19.22 13.27 -5.96
CA SER A 124 20.68 13.14 -6.13
C SER A 124 21.42 13.14 -4.78
N SER A 125 20.97 13.94 -3.81
CA SER A 125 21.58 14.05 -2.48
C SER A 125 21.66 12.74 -1.70
N ASP A 126 20.75 11.79 -1.96
CA ASP A 126 20.64 10.52 -1.25
C ASP A 126 21.09 9.32 -2.09
N GLU A 127 21.79 9.56 -3.21
CA GLU A 127 22.17 8.51 -4.18
C GLU A 127 22.88 7.32 -3.52
N GLY A 128 23.85 7.58 -2.63
CA GLY A 128 24.58 6.51 -1.94
C GLY A 128 23.66 5.61 -1.11
N LYS A 129 22.70 6.19 -0.39
CA LYS A 129 21.71 5.44 0.39
C LYS A 129 20.75 4.66 -0.51
N ILE A 130 20.31 5.28 -1.60
CA ILE A 130 19.40 4.65 -2.56
C ILE A 130 20.07 3.44 -3.21
N LYS A 131 21.32 3.57 -3.65
CA LYS A 131 22.07 2.46 -4.26
C LYS A 131 22.31 1.31 -3.29
N LEU A 132 22.69 1.63 -2.04
CA LEU A 132 22.85 0.63 -1.00
C LEU A 132 21.53 -0.11 -0.74
N PHE A 133 20.43 0.62 -0.58
CA PHE A 133 19.10 0.05 -0.38
C PHE A 133 18.67 -0.86 -1.53
N ILE A 134 18.86 -0.43 -2.79
CA ILE A 134 18.55 -1.24 -3.98
C ILE A 134 19.36 -2.53 -3.98
N LYS A 135 20.67 -2.44 -3.72
CA LYS A 135 21.57 -3.60 -3.69
C LYS A 135 21.17 -4.60 -2.60
N ASP A 136 20.94 -4.11 -1.39
CA ASP A 136 20.54 -4.94 -0.24
C ASP A 136 19.17 -5.59 -0.48
N SER A 137 18.23 -4.84 -1.05
CA SER A 137 16.89 -5.34 -1.40
C SER A 137 16.94 -6.45 -2.47
N ILE A 138 17.74 -6.27 -3.52
CA ILE A 138 17.94 -7.28 -4.57
C ILE A 138 18.58 -8.53 -3.97
N GLN A 139 19.64 -8.36 -3.18
CA GLN A 139 20.34 -9.48 -2.53
C GLN A 139 19.41 -10.24 -1.59
N TYR A 140 18.58 -9.53 -0.82
CA TYR A 140 17.58 -10.15 0.04
C TYR A 140 16.58 -11.00 -0.77
N ILE A 141 15.93 -10.42 -1.78
CA ILE A 141 14.95 -11.16 -2.61
C ILE A 141 15.59 -12.38 -3.29
N GLN A 142 16.82 -12.25 -3.79
CA GLN A 142 17.55 -13.36 -4.42
C GLN A 142 17.91 -14.48 -3.44
N SER A 143 18.12 -14.15 -2.16
CA SER A 143 18.49 -15.11 -1.12
C SER A 143 17.32 -15.93 -0.58
N LEU A 144 16.08 -15.53 -0.87
CA LEU A 144 14.88 -16.26 -0.46
C LEU A 144 14.81 -17.64 -1.13
N LYS A 145 14.45 -18.65 -0.34
CA LYS A 145 14.35 -20.05 -0.76
C LYS A 145 12.92 -20.56 -0.55
N CYS A 146 12.51 -21.55 -1.33
CA CYS A 146 11.29 -22.32 -1.09
C CYS A 146 11.61 -23.82 -1.08
N GLU A 147 10.73 -24.59 -0.45
CA GLU A 147 10.81 -26.04 -0.46
C GLU A 147 10.12 -26.58 -1.72
N SER A 148 10.84 -27.41 -2.48
CA SER A 148 10.30 -28.12 -3.63
C SER A 148 9.53 -29.37 -3.18
N ASN A 149 8.75 -29.99 -4.08
CA ASN A 149 8.02 -31.24 -3.80
C ASN A 149 8.93 -32.37 -3.31
N ASN A 150 10.22 -32.33 -3.65
CA ASN A 150 11.24 -33.29 -3.22
C ASN A 150 11.89 -32.93 -1.87
N LYS A 151 11.35 -31.96 -1.11
CA LYS A 151 11.92 -31.40 0.15
C LYS A 151 13.28 -30.72 0.01
N GLU A 152 13.74 -30.49 -1.21
CA GLU A 152 14.94 -29.72 -1.47
C GLU A 152 14.64 -28.22 -1.43
N LYS A 153 15.53 -27.45 -0.79
CA LYS A 153 15.43 -25.99 -0.74
C LYS A 153 16.01 -25.39 -2.02
N ILE A 154 15.15 -24.83 -2.85
CA ILE A 154 15.52 -24.14 -4.08
C ILE A 154 15.40 -22.63 -3.90
N LEU A 155 16.17 -21.85 -4.66
CA LEU A 155 16.01 -20.40 -4.69
C LEU A 155 14.63 -20.04 -5.25
N LEU A 156 13.94 -19.11 -4.59
CA LEU A 156 12.58 -18.74 -4.95
C LEU A 156 12.51 -18.12 -6.35
N VAL A 157 13.56 -17.43 -6.77
CA VAL A 157 13.73 -16.87 -8.13
C VAL A 157 13.78 -17.96 -9.22
N LYS A 158 14.13 -19.21 -8.87
CA LYS A 158 14.12 -20.37 -9.78
C LYS A 158 12.83 -21.18 -9.72
N SER A 159 11.94 -20.88 -8.78
CA SER A 159 10.68 -21.60 -8.58
C SER A 159 9.64 -21.30 -9.67
N GLN A 160 8.55 -22.07 -9.69
CA GLN A 160 7.40 -21.82 -10.57
C GLN A 160 6.72 -20.46 -10.28
N ARG A 161 6.75 -19.98 -9.03
CA ARG A 161 6.13 -18.71 -8.60
C ARG A 161 7.14 -17.55 -8.51
N LYS A 162 8.15 -17.54 -9.38
CA LYS A 162 9.22 -16.53 -9.42
C LYS A 162 8.78 -15.12 -9.86
N THR A 163 7.70 -15.00 -10.65
CA THR A 163 7.33 -13.77 -11.37
C THR A 163 7.19 -12.54 -10.46
N GLY A 164 6.59 -12.69 -9.28
CA GLY A 164 6.41 -11.58 -8.34
C GLY A 164 7.72 -11.01 -7.81
N PHE A 165 8.68 -11.89 -7.52
CA PHE A 165 9.96 -11.58 -6.91
C PHE A 165 10.97 -11.09 -7.97
N LEU A 166 10.99 -11.75 -9.13
CA LEU A 166 11.79 -11.30 -10.27
C LEU A 166 11.33 -9.92 -10.74
N GLY A 167 10.01 -9.66 -10.76
CA GLY A 167 9.49 -8.33 -11.06
C GLY A 167 10.06 -7.27 -10.13
N PHE A 168 10.13 -7.52 -8.82
CA PHE A 168 10.70 -6.55 -7.88
C PHE A 168 12.18 -6.30 -8.15
N ILE A 169 12.97 -7.34 -8.44
CA ILE A 169 14.37 -7.20 -8.80
C ILE A 169 14.54 -6.33 -10.05
N ILE A 170 13.77 -6.61 -11.10
CA ILE A 170 13.83 -5.86 -12.36
C ILE A 170 13.44 -4.40 -12.12
N CYS A 171 12.34 -4.14 -11.40
CA CYS A 171 11.92 -2.77 -11.10
C CYS A 171 12.98 -2.00 -10.31
N LEU A 172 13.62 -2.62 -9.32
CA LEU A 172 14.70 -2.00 -8.54
C LEU A 172 15.91 -1.67 -9.43
N GLN A 173 16.30 -2.57 -10.34
CA GLN A 173 17.37 -2.33 -11.31
C GLN A 173 17.00 -1.24 -12.33
N SER A 174 15.77 -1.24 -12.83
CA SER A 174 15.28 -0.20 -13.74
C SER A 174 15.27 1.17 -13.08
N VAL A 175 14.82 1.28 -11.82
CA VAL A 175 14.85 2.53 -11.07
C VAL A 175 16.29 3.01 -10.87
N HIS A 176 17.23 2.11 -10.54
CA HIS A 176 18.64 2.46 -10.46
C HIS A 176 19.16 3.08 -11.76
N ASN A 177 18.89 2.45 -12.91
CA ASN A 177 19.37 2.94 -14.20
C ASN A 177 18.70 4.27 -14.59
N ILE A 178 17.39 4.42 -14.34
CA ILE A 178 16.66 5.67 -14.60
C ILE A 178 17.22 6.82 -13.77
N LEU A 179 17.56 6.57 -12.50
CA LEU A 179 18.20 7.58 -11.65
C LEU A 179 19.57 7.97 -12.20
N ASP A 180 20.36 6.98 -12.61
CA ASP A 180 21.68 7.19 -13.20
C ASP A 180 21.60 7.97 -14.52
N ASP A 181 20.56 7.77 -15.34
CA ASP A 181 20.40 8.46 -16.63
C ASP A 181 19.80 9.87 -16.52
N ILE A 182 18.83 10.06 -15.62
CA ILE A 182 18.01 11.28 -15.57
C ILE A 182 18.53 12.30 -14.55
N ILE A 183 19.09 11.83 -13.43
CA ILE A 183 19.53 12.70 -12.32
C ILE A 183 21.02 13.02 -12.43
N LYS A 184 21.86 12.10 -12.95
CA LYS A 184 23.29 12.38 -13.10
C LYS A 184 23.54 13.34 -14.27
N PRO A 185 24.59 14.19 -14.17
CA PRO A 185 24.89 15.20 -15.16
C PRO A 185 24.99 14.61 -16.59
N PRO A 186 24.36 15.26 -17.58
CA PRO A 186 23.83 16.63 -17.57
C PRO A 186 22.46 16.82 -16.89
N GLY A 187 21.85 15.78 -16.32
CA GLY A 187 20.79 15.79 -15.30
C GLY A 187 19.63 16.76 -15.53
N THR A 188 18.50 16.28 -16.06
CA THR A 188 17.34 17.15 -16.38
C THR A 188 16.34 17.30 -15.23
N LEU A 189 16.34 16.37 -14.25
CA LEU A 189 15.37 16.37 -13.13
C LEU A 189 16.07 16.34 -11.77
N ASP A 190 15.54 17.12 -10.83
CA ASP A 190 16.03 17.17 -9.45
C ASP A 190 15.61 15.95 -8.60
N PHE A 191 14.51 15.30 -8.97
CA PHE A 191 13.94 14.17 -8.23
C PHE A 191 13.12 13.22 -9.11
N LEU A 192 12.93 11.99 -8.63
CA LEU A 192 12.09 10.97 -9.26
C LEU A 192 10.96 10.51 -8.33
N LEU A 193 9.73 10.49 -8.86
CA LEU A 193 8.55 9.90 -8.23
C LEU A 193 8.25 8.55 -8.88
N THR A 194 8.51 7.45 -8.17
CA THR A 194 8.40 6.10 -8.74
C THR A 194 6.94 5.70 -9.01
N TYR A 195 5.97 6.30 -8.33
CA TYR A 195 4.56 6.08 -8.64
C TYR A 195 4.19 6.46 -10.08
N LYS A 196 4.85 7.48 -10.67
CA LYS A 196 4.59 7.90 -12.06
C LYS A 196 4.98 6.85 -13.10
N LEU A 197 5.84 5.90 -12.72
CA LEU A 197 6.25 4.77 -13.56
C LEU A 197 5.28 3.57 -13.45
N SER A 198 4.28 3.64 -12.58
CA SER A 198 3.32 2.55 -12.37
C SER A 198 2.17 2.56 -13.38
N GLN A 199 1.69 1.36 -13.72
CA GLN A 199 0.51 1.17 -14.56
C GLN A 199 -0.82 1.57 -13.88
N ASP A 200 -0.79 1.98 -12.61
CA ASP A 200 -1.99 2.34 -11.84
C ASP A 200 -2.80 3.44 -12.54
N HIS A 201 -2.14 4.35 -13.24
CA HIS A 201 -2.79 5.39 -14.05
C HIS A 201 -3.68 4.82 -15.16
N LEU A 202 -3.26 3.70 -15.78
CA LEU A 202 -4.06 2.99 -16.79
C LEU A 202 -5.22 2.22 -16.14
N GLU A 203 -5.00 1.62 -14.97
CA GLU A 203 -6.07 0.93 -14.23
C GLU A 203 -7.16 1.92 -13.76
N MET A 204 -6.75 3.13 -13.33
CA MET A 204 -7.66 4.23 -13.03
C MET A 204 -8.46 4.64 -14.27
N PHE A 205 -7.79 4.77 -15.41
CA PHE A 205 -8.45 5.09 -16.69
C PHE A 205 -9.49 4.04 -17.09
N PHE A 206 -9.16 2.75 -17.03
CA PHE A 206 -10.12 1.67 -17.30
C PHE A 206 -11.29 1.65 -16.32
N SER A 207 -11.08 2.09 -15.08
CA SER A 207 -12.16 2.23 -14.10
C SER A 207 -13.09 3.38 -14.44
N ALA A 208 -12.55 4.52 -14.91
CA ALA A 208 -13.35 5.64 -15.41
C ALA A 208 -14.18 5.26 -16.65
N ILE A 209 -13.63 4.45 -17.56
CA ILE A 209 -14.38 3.93 -18.71
C ILE A 209 -15.56 3.06 -18.25
N ARG A 210 -15.31 2.09 -17.36
CA ARG A 210 -16.36 1.20 -16.84
C ARG A 210 -17.46 1.97 -16.10
N ALA A 211 -17.10 2.99 -15.32
CA ALA A 211 -18.07 3.82 -14.61
C ALA A 211 -19.07 4.52 -15.54
N ARG A 212 -18.67 4.85 -16.78
CA ARG A 212 -19.58 5.46 -17.77
C ARG A 212 -20.62 4.48 -18.35
N GLY A 213 -20.36 3.18 -18.25
CA GLY A 213 -21.32 2.14 -18.59
C GLY A 213 -22.43 1.95 -17.55
N GLY A 214 -22.40 2.69 -16.44
CA GLY A 214 -23.35 2.54 -15.33
C GLY A 214 -23.27 1.13 -14.73
N PHE A 215 -24.37 0.38 -14.84
CA PHE A 215 -24.42 -1.02 -14.37
C PHE A 215 -23.70 -2.01 -15.29
N ASN A 216 -23.27 -1.59 -16.49
CA ASN A 216 -22.52 -2.46 -17.40
C ASN A 216 -21.00 -2.38 -17.15
N ASN A 217 -20.50 -3.31 -16.34
CA ASN A 217 -19.06 -3.40 -16.02
C ASN A 217 -18.19 -3.98 -17.14
N ASN A 218 -18.80 -4.58 -18.18
CA ASN A 218 -18.11 -5.22 -19.30
C ASN A 218 -18.57 -4.58 -20.62
N PRO A 219 -18.05 -3.38 -20.97
CA PRO A 219 -18.43 -2.71 -22.20
C PRO A 219 -17.98 -3.50 -23.43
N THR A 220 -18.81 -3.49 -24.48
CA THR A 220 -18.41 -3.96 -25.82
C THR A 220 -17.38 -3.00 -26.43
N ALA A 221 -16.68 -3.43 -27.49
CA ALA A 221 -15.70 -2.58 -28.18
C ALA A 221 -16.28 -1.22 -28.63
N ALA A 222 -17.51 -1.20 -29.15
CA ALA A 222 -18.21 0.03 -29.53
C ALA A 222 -18.55 0.93 -28.32
N GLN A 223 -18.94 0.33 -27.19
CA GLN A 223 -19.20 1.07 -25.95
C GLN A 223 -17.91 1.61 -25.31
N PHE A 224 -16.81 0.87 -25.44
CA PHE A 224 -15.48 1.32 -25.05
C PHE A 224 -15.06 2.52 -25.90
N GLU A 225 -15.18 2.43 -27.23
CA GLU A 225 -14.82 3.51 -28.15
C GLU A 225 -15.63 4.79 -27.87
N SER A 226 -16.94 4.68 -27.66
CA SER A 226 -17.78 5.85 -27.35
C SER A 226 -17.43 6.45 -25.99
N SER A 227 -17.17 5.62 -24.97
CA SER A 227 -16.74 6.07 -23.64
C SER A 227 -15.35 6.71 -23.68
N TYR A 228 -14.45 6.18 -24.49
CA TYR A 228 -13.11 6.69 -24.73
C TYR A 228 -13.15 8.07 -25.41
N LYS A 229 -13.87 8.19 -26.54
CA LYS A 229 -14.11 9.47 -27.21
C LYS A 229 -14.71 10.50 -26.26
N ARG A 230 -15.71 10.11 -25.47
CA ARG A 230 -16.33 10.99 -24.48
C ARG A 230 -15.36 11.39 -23.37
N LEU A 231 -14.46 10.51 -22.92
CA LEU A 231 -13.44 10.87 -21.92
C LEU A 231 -12.48 11.91 -22.48
N LEU A 232 -11.98 11.72 -23.70
CA LEU A 232 -11.10 12.67 -24.38
C LEU A 232 -11.76 14.05 -24.52
N VAL A 233 -12.99 14.07 -25.03
CA VAL A 233 -13.75 15.32 -25.25
C VAL A 233 -14.17 15.97 -23.92
N HIS A 234 -14.50 15.21 -22.88
CA HIS A 234 -14.89 15.77 -21.58
C HIS A 234 -13.70 16.33 -20.80
N THR A 235 -12.49 15.80 -20.97
CA THR A 235 -11.27 16.48 -20.47
C THR A 235 -11.05 17.84 -21.13
N GLU A 236 -11.64 18.08 -22.31
CA GLU A 236 -11.52 19.32 -23.07
C GLU A 236 -12.70 20.29 -22.85
N LEU A 237 -13.87 19.79 -22.42
CA LEU A 237 -15.13 20.55 -22.25
C LEU A 237 -15.55 20.79 -20.80
N MET A 238 -14.66 21.26 -19.93
CA MET A 238 -15.10 21.80 -18.62
C MET A 238 -15.56 23.25 -18.79
N VAL A 239 -16.77 23.43 -19.34
CA VAL A 239 -17.51 24.70 -19.23
C VAL A 239 -18.19 24.72 -17.86
N SER A 240 -18.06 25.83 -17.14
CA SER A 240 -18.50 25.98 -15.76
C SER A 240 -20.00 25.75 -15.58
N SER A 241 -20.37 25.25 -14.39
CA SER A 241 -21.71 24.78 -14.01
C SER A 241 -22.77 25.87 -13.83
N GLY A 242 -22.70 26.97 -14.58
CA GLY A 242 -23.64 28.09 -14.51
C GLY A 242 -23.83 28.88 -15.81
N ALA A 243 -23.52 28.30 -16.97
CA ALA A 243 -23.59 29.03 -18.24
C ALA A 243 -24.99 28.96 -18.88
N ASN A 244 -25.58 30.14 -19.14
CA ASN A 244 -26.85 30.35 -19.85
C ASN A 244 -26.68 30.58 -21.37
N CYS A 245 -25.50 30.33 -21.96
CA CYS A 245 -25.18 30.73 -23.35
C CYS A 245 -24.79 29.54 -24.23
N LEU A 246 -25.33 29.54 -25.46
CA LEU A 246 -25.00 28.61 -26.55
C LEU A 246 -23.77 29.11 -27.33
N PRO A 247 -22.86 28.21 -27.77
CA PRO A 247 -21.69 28.60 -28.55
C PRO A 247 -22.10 28.99 -29.98
N LEU A 248 -21.62 30.15 -30.43
CA LEU A 248 -22.11 30.85 -31.63
C LEU A 248 -21.27 30.67 -32.90
N ASP A 249 -20.00 30.27 -32.84
CA ASP A 249 -19.28 29.70 -34.00
C ASP A 249 -17.92 29.09 -33.61
N LEU A 250 -17.32 28.42 -34.60
CA LEU A 250 -16.37 27.31 -34.56
C LEU A 250 -14.90 27.76 -34.59
N THR A 251 -14.12 27.51 -33.53
CA THR A 251 -12.64 27.43 -33.66
C THR A 251 -12.01 26.59 -32.56
N THR A 252 -10.97 25.86 -32.94
CA THR A 252 -10.55 24.57 -32.38
C THR A 252 -9.78 24.62 -31.07
N ILE A 253 -10.09 23.62 -30.25
CA ILE A 253 -9.31 23.09 -29.13
C ILE A 253 -7.84 22.92 -29.54
N LEU A 254 -6.95 23.62 -28.85
CA LEU A 254 -5.53 23.28 -28.73
C LEU A 254 -5.16 23.28 -27.25
N THR A 255 -4.85 22.09 -26.75
CA THR A 255 -4.22 21.87 -25.45
C THR A 255 -2.88 22.59 -25.35
N VAL A 256 -2.67 23.29 -24.23
CA VAL A 256 -1.52 23.26 -23.30
C VAL A 256 -1.63 24.57 -22.51
N ASN A 257 -1.71 24.49 -21.19
CA ASN A 257 -1.16 25.54 -20.36
C ASN A 257 -0.45 24.95 -19.14
N SER A 258 0.87 24.87 -19.28
CA SER A 258 1.80 25.07 -18.18
C SER A 258 1.56 26.45 -17.60
N THR A 259 0.89 26.58 -16.45
CA THR A 259 1.13 27.65 -15.45
C THR A 259 0.21 27.51 -14.24
N ASN A 260 0.84 27.38 -13.07
CA ASN A 260 0.39 27.62 -11.68
C ASN A 260 -1.05 27.24 -11.29
N LYS A 261 -1.21 26.00 -10.79
CA LYS A 261 -2.38 25.59 -10.01
C LYS A 261 -2.53 26.45 -8.75
N THR A 262 -3.52 27.32 -8.74
CA THR A 262 -4.15 27.81 -7.51
C THR A 262 -4.95 26.66 -6.86
N LYS A 263 -4.83 26.58 -5.54
CA LYS A 263 -5.33 25.49 -4.68
C LYS A 263 -6.86 25.42 -4.66
N THR A 264 -7.53 24.78 -5.61
CA THR A 264 -8.98 24.47 -5.47
C THR A 264 -9.49 23.18 -6.13
N GLU A 265 -8.64 22.31 -6.71
CA GLU A 265 -9.11 21.09 -7.42
C GLU A 265 -8.75 19.74 -6.74
N ASP A 266 -8.46 19.74 -5.44
CA ASP A 266 -8.22 18.47 -4.72
C ASP A 266 -9.52 17.77 -4.27
N THR A 267 -10.68 18.42 -4.32
CA THR A 267 -11.95 17.87 -3.82
C THR A 267 -12.58 16.84 -4.75
N ILE A 268 -12.61 17.05 -6.08
CA ILE A 268 -13.31 16.15 -7.00
C ILE A 268 -12.58 14.80 -7.15
N THR A 269 -11.25 14.82 -7.17
CA THR A 269 -10.43 13.60 -7.18
C THR A 269 -10.53 12.84 -5.86
N ASN A 270 -10.66 13.54 -4.73
CA ASN A 270 -10.89 12.92 -3.42
C ASN A 270 -12.30 12.34 -3.30
N ILE A 271 -13.34 12.98 -3.86
CA ILE A 271 -14.72 12.47 -3.84
C ILE A 271 -14.85 11.13 -4.61
N TYR A 272 -14.17 10.98 -5.75
CA TYR A 272 -14.19 9.72 -6.51
C TYR A 272 -13.41 8.59 -5.83
N ILE A 273 -12.41 8.94 -5.01
CA ILE A 273 -11.67 7.98 -4.18
C ILE A 273 -12.48 7.63 -2.93
N ASP A 274 -13.14 8.59 -2.29
CA ASP A 274 -13.97 8.39 -1.09
C ASP A 274 -15.26 7.61 -1.37
N MET A 275 -15.84 7.73 -2.56
CA MET A 275 -17.04 6.97 -2.95
C MET A 275 -16.76 5.47 -3.20
N LEU A 276 -15.49 5.10 -3.40
CA LEU A 276 -15.03 3.70 -3.37
C LEU A 276 -14.60 3.25 -1.95
N CYS A 277 -14.72 4.13 -0.94
CA CYS A 277 -14.29 3.93 0.44
C CYS A 277 -15.43 3.92 1.46
N ALA A 278 -16.69 3.87 1.05
CA ALA A 278 -17.78 3.48 1.94
C ALA A 278 -17.68 1.97 2.23
N GLU A 279 -16.89 1.60 3.24
CA GLU A 279 -17.07 0.31 3.90
C GLU A 279 -18.30 0.40 4.81
N ASP A 280 -19.14 -0.65 4.71
CA ASP A 280 -20.23 -0.92 5.62
C ASP A 280 -19.78 -0.74 7.08
N ASN A 281 -20.38 0.24 7.76
CA ASN A 281 -20.43 0.27 9.22
C ASN A 281 -21.26 -0.94 9.68
N SER A 282 -20.61 -2.10 9.75
CA SER A 282 -21.12 -3.21 10.56
C SER A 282 -20.89 -2.85 12.03
N LEU A 283 -21.99 -2.40 12.62
CA LEU A 283 -22.36 -2.39 14.03
C LEU A 283 -21.25 -2.88 14.99
N LEU A 284 -20.71 -1.93 15.76
CA LEU A 284 -20.11 -2.18 17.07
C LEU A 284 -21.21 -2.75 17.98
N GLU A 285 -21.36 -4.07 18.02
CA GLU A 285 -22.01 -4.71 19.16
C GLU A 285 -21.02 -4.70 20.33
N ASN A 286 -21.40 -3.94 21.36
CA ASN A 286 -20.74 -3.87 22.65
C ASN A 286 -21.01 -5.18 23.40
N ASP A 287 -20.13 -6.16 23.25
CA ASP A 287 -20.05 -7.26 24.21
C ASP A 287 -18.83 -7.05 25.11
N LEU A 288 -19.14 -6.54 26.30
CA LEU A 288 -18.21 -6.40 27.42
C LEU A 288 -17.70 -7.78 27.84
N ILE A 289 -16.42 -8.02 27.54
CA ILE A 289 -15.39 -8.49 28.48
C ILE A 289 -15.90 -9.44 29.55
N ASN A 290 -15.66 -10.74 29.36
CA ASN A 290 -15.48 -11.69 30.45
C ASN A 290 -14.25 -12.57 30.17
N ASP A 291 -13.44 -12.76 31.21
CA ASP A 291 -12.18 -13.51 31.30
C ASP A 291 -10.94 -12.91 30.61
N ILE A 292 -10.45 -11.77 31.12
CA ILE A 292 -9.17 -11.19 30.69
C ILE A 292 -8.01 -11.82 31.49
N ASN A 293 -7.15 -12.58 30.81
CA ASN A 293 -5.84 -12.96 31.34
C ASN A 293 -4.92 -11.73 31.50
N ILE A 294 -3.98 -11.75 32.45
CA ILE A 294 -3.03 -10.63 32.72
C ILE A 294 -2.34 -10.12 31.44
N VAL A 295 -1.98 -11.03 30.52
CA VAL A 295 -1.34 -10.67 29.24
C VAL A 295 -2.30 -9.92 28.31
N ASP A 296 -3.58 -10.29 28.32
CA ASP A 296 -4.62 -9.61 27.54
C ASP A 296 -4.91 -8.22 28.15
N THR A 297 -4.79 -8.04 29.47
CA THR A 297 -4.89 -6.72 30.12
C THR A 297 -3.75 -5.79 29.68
N VAL A 298 -2.51 -6.29 29.65
CA VAL A 298 -1.35 -5.52 29.16
C VAL A 298 -1.53 -5.16 27.68
N TYR A 299 -2.03 -6.09 26.87
CA TYR A 299 -2.34 -5.81 25.46
C TYR A 299 -3.37 -4.68 25.33
N ILE A 300 -4.50 -4.79 26.03
CA ILE A 300 -5.59 -3.81 26.00
C ILE A 300 -5.07 -2.43 26.41
N THR A 301 -4.36 -2.31 27.53
CA THR A 301 -3.84 -1.03 28.03
C THR A 301 -2.94 -0.34 27.00
N ASN A 302 -1.99 -1.08 26.40
CA ASN A 302 -1.08 -0.51 25.41
C ASN A 302 -1.81 -0.07 24.12
N VAL A 303 -2.79 -0.86 23.66
CA VAL A 303 -3.57 -0.49 22.47
C VAL A 303 -4.45 0.73 22.75
N VAL A 304 -5.08 0.80 23.92
CA VAL A 304 -5.88 1.95 24.35
C VAL A 304 -5.01 3.20 24.49
N GLU A 305 -3.82 3.09 25.07
CA GLU A 305 -2.86 4.20 25.18
C GLU A 305 -2.42 4.73 23.81
N TYR A 306 -2.17 3.82 22.85
CA TYR A 306 -1.85 4.22 21.48
C TYR A 306 -3.02 4.97 20.81
N ILE A 307 -4.25 4.47 20.98
CA ILE A 307 -5.46 5.08 20.42
C ILE A 307 -5.72 6.45 21.08
N SER A 308 -5.62 6.54 22.40
CA SER A 308 -5.83 7.80 23.13
C SER A 308 -4.78 8.84 22.72
N GLY A 309 -3.51 8.46 22.61
CA GLY A 309 -2.45 9.34 22.12
C GLY A 309 -2.67 9.81 20.67
N PHE A 310 -3.28 8.98 19.81
CA PHE A 310 -3.68 9.39 18.47
C PHE A 310 -4.84 10.41 18.49
N ILE A 311 -5.85 10.21 19.35
CA ILE A 311 -6.98 11.12 19.53
C ILE A 311 -6.48 12.48 20.03
N VAL A 312 -5.68 12.49 21.09
CA VAL A 312 -5.09 13.72 21.67
C VAL A 312 -4.34 14.50 20.58
N ARG A 313 -3.48 13.84 19.81
CA ARG A 313 -2.73 14.48 18.72
C ARG A 313 -3.61 15.06 17.63
N LYS A 314 -4.77 14.46 17.34
CA LYS A 314 -5.74 15.00 16.38
C LYS A 314 -6.47 16.20 16.95
N VAL A 315 -6.94 16.11 18.19
CA VAL A 315 -7.65 17.18 18.90
C VAL A 315 -6.77 18.41 19.06
N GLN A 316 -5.48 18.24 19.39
CA GLN A 316 -4.50 19.33 19.51
C GLN A 316 -4.33 20.17 18.23
N ARG A 317 -4.63 19.61 17.04
CA ARG A 317 -4.54 20.35 15.77
C ARG A 317 -5.77 21.19 15.47
N ILE A 318 -6.88 20.92 16.15
CA ILE A 318 -8.18 21.53 15.92
C ILE A 318 -8.51 22.50 17.06
N MET A 319 -8.10 22.18 18.28
CA MET A 319 -8.31 23.01 19.46
C MET A 319 -7.41 24.26 19.41
N VAL A 320 -8.04 25.42 19.59
CA VAL A 320 -7.39 26.75 19.64
C VAL A 320 -7.28 27.26 21.09
N CYS A 321 -7.93 26.59 22.06
CA CYS A 321 -8.00 27.04 23.45
C CYS A 321 -6.80 26.53 24.28
N ASP A 322 -5.96 27.45 24.78
CA ASP A 322 -4.74 27.15 25.53
C ASP A 322 -4.98 26.39 26.84
N THR A 323 -6.11 26.62 27.53
CA THR A 323 -6.46 25.89 28.76
C THR A 323 -6.86 24.44 28.49
N CYS A 324 -7.44 24.16 27.32
CA CYS A 324 -7.80 22.80 26.91
C CYS A 324 -6.60 22.01 26.37
N LEU A 325 -5.49 22.68 26.05
CA LEU A 325 -4.25 22.08 25.56
C LEU A 325 -3.31 21.63 26.70
N LEU A 326 -3.51 22.15 27.92
CA LEU A 326 -2.69 21.88 29.11
C LEU A 326 -3.16 20.68 29.96
N LEU A 327 -4.33 20.10 29.65
CA LEU A 327 -4.92 18.91 30.29
C LEU A 327 -4.54 17.63 29.54
#